data_AF-A0A968ML37-F1
#
_entry.id   AF-A0A968ML37-F1
#
_cell.length_a   1.000
_cell.length_b   1.000
_cell.length_c   1.000
_cell.angle_alpha   90.00
_cell.angle_beta   90.00
_cell.angle_gamma   90.00
#
_symmetry.space_group_name_H-M   'P 1'
#
loop_
_entity.id
_entity.type
_entity.pdbx_description
1 polymer ?
#
loop_
_entity_poly.entity_id
_entity_poly.type
_entity_poly.pdbx_seq_one_letter_code
_entity_poly.pdbx_strand_id
1 'polypeptide(L)' 'MRRVCVFCGSSSGDDPRYAEAAHSVGRMLARRGIGLVFGGGSVGLMARVADGAL' A
#
# COMPACT_ATOMS: atom_id res chain seq x y z
N MET A 1 -16.24 2.19 8.31
CA MET A 1 -15.49 1.36 7.34
C MET A 1 -14.35 0.69 8.10
N ARG A 2 -14.25 -0.65 8.11
CA ARG A 2 -13.27 -1.37 8.97
C ARG A 2 -12.00 -1.79 8.25
N ARG A 3 -12.09 -2.16 6.96
CA ARG A 3 -10.97 -2.62 6.15
C ARG A 3 -11.13 -2.22 4.68
N VAL A 4 -10.03 -2.03 3.96
CA VAL A 4 -9.97 -1.73 2.52
C VAL A 4 -9.03 -2.72 1.84
N CYS A 5 -9.50 -3.33 0.74
CA CYS A 5 -8.65 -4.14 -0.13
C CYS A 5 -7.95 -3.24 -1.16
N VAL A 6 -6.63 -3.33 -1.25
CA VAL A 6 -5.82 -2.56 -2.21
C VAL A 6 -5.19 -3.51 -3.23
N PHE A 7 -5.46 -3.24 -4.51
CA PHE A 7 -4.82 -3.90 -5.64
C PHE A 7 -3.77 -2.97 -6.24
N CYS A 8 -2.54 -3.44 -6.37
CA CYS A 8 -1.45 -2.71 -7.00
C CYS A 8 -0.48 -3.68 -7.69
N GLY A 9 0.39 -3.15 -8.55
CA GLY A 9 1.37 -3.96 -9.29
C GLY A 9 2.36 -4.67 -8.38
N SER A 10 2.78 -5.87 -8.80
CA SER A 10 3.87 -6.62 -8.15
C SER A 10 5.25 -6.03 -8.42
N SER A 11 5.38 -5.13 -9.41
CA SER A 11 6.56 -4.32 -9.69
C SER A 11 6.41 -2.91 -9.12
N SER A 12 7.53 -2.24 -8.81
CA SER A 12 7.53 -0.86 -8.33
C SER A 12 7.19 0.17 -9.42
N GLY A 13 7.28 -0.23 -10.69
CA GLY A 13 7.31 0.68 -11.83
C GLY A 13 8.64 1.43 -11.94
N ASP A 14 8.83 2.16 -13.04
CA ASP A 14 10.07 2.90 -13.33
C ASP A 14 10.04 4.32 -12.73
N ASP A 15 8.86 4.80 -12.34
CA ASP A 15 8.68 6.13 -11.75
C ASP A 15 8.55 6.02 -10.21
N PRO A 16 9.43 6.68 -9.43
CA PRO A 16 9.38 6.64 -7.97
C PRO A 16 8.05 7.14 -7.38
N ARG A 17 7.29 7.96 -8.11
CA ARG A 17 5.99 8.47 -7.66
C ARG A 17 4.97 7.36 -7.40
N TYR A 18 5.07 6.21 -8.08
CA TYR A 18 4.20 5.08 -7.80
C TYR A 18 4.45 4.50 -6.41
N ALA A 19 5.73 4.33 -6.04
CA ALA A 19 6.12 3.84 -4.72
C ALA A 19 5.71 4.81 -3.61
N GLU A 20 5.91 6.11 -3.81
CA GLU A 20 5.49 7.15 -2.87
C GLU A 20 3.96 7.19 -2.69
N ALA A 21 3.21 7.10 -3.78
CA ALA A 21 1.76 7.06 -3.74
C ALA A 21 1.25 5.82 -2.99
N ALA A 22 1.81 4.64 -3.28
CA ALA A 22 1.49 3.39 -2.59
C ALA A 22 1.71 3.51 -1.07
N HIS A 23 2.87 4.03 -0.66
CA HIS A 23 3.17 4.28 0.75
C HIS A 23 2.23 5.30 1.40
N SER A 24 1.90 6.38 0.70
CA SER A 24 0.96 7.39 1.19
C SER A 24 -0.45 6.84 1.42
N VAL A 25 -0.91 5.91 0.57
CA VAL A 25 -2.19 5.21 0.74
C VAL A 25 -2.18 4.39 2.02
N GLY A 26 -1.15 3.55 2.24
CA GLY A 26 -1.01 2.77 3.47
C GLY A 26 -1.07 3.65 4.72
N ARG A 27 -0.29 4.74 4.71
CA ARG A 27 -0.21 5.70 5.81
C ARG A 27 -1.53 6.40 6.10
N MET A 28 -2.29 6.74 5.06
CA MET A 28 -3.62 7.31 5.22
C MET A 28 -4.59 6.32 5.86
N LEU A 29 -4.54 5.05 5.45
CA LEU A 29 -5.40 4.00 6.01
C LEU A 29 -5.09 3.78 7.49
N ALA A 30 -3.81 3.65 7.85
CA ALA A 30 -3.37 3.53 9.24
C ALA A 30 -3.80 4.72 10.10
N ARG A 31 -3.57 5.95 9.63
CA ARG A 31 -4.00 7.19 10.34
C ARG A 31 -5.51 7.25 10.58
N ARG A 32 -6.31 6.62 9.72
CA ARG A 32 -7.78 6.57 9.85
C ARG A 32 -8.27 5.35 10.64
N GLY A 33 -7.38 4.50 11.14
CA GLY A 33 -7.74 3.25 11.81
C GLY A 33 -8.44 2.25 10.89
N ILE A 34 -8.18 2.33 9.58
CA ILE A 34 -8.75 1.43 8.57
C ILE A 34 -7.74 0.34 8.28
N GLY A 35 -8.13 -0.93 8.49
CA GLY A 35 -7.24 -2.06 8.20
C GLY A 35 -6.98 -2.22 6.69
N LEU A 36 -5.73 -2.50 6.33
CA LEU A 36 -5.34 -2.83 4.97
C LEU A 36 -5.54 -4.34 4.70
N VAL A 37 -6.12 -4.67 3.56
CA VAL A 37 -6.12 -6.02 2.97
C VAL A 37 -5.42 -5.91 1.62
N PHE A 38 -4.49 -6.81 1.32
CA PHE A 38 -3.74 -6.81 0.06
C PHE A 38 -3.31 -8.24 -0.27
N GLY A 39 -2.77 -8.47 -1.46
CA GLY A 39 -2.41 -9.82 -1.95
C GLY A 39 -1.26 -10.53 -1.23
N GLY A 40 -0.67 -9.94 -0.18
CA GLY A 40 0.40 -10.55 0.61
C GLY A 40 1.78 -10.56 -0.05
N GLY A 41 1.96 -9.87 -1.18
CA GLY A 41 3.26 -9.74 -1.83
C GLY A 41 4.23 -8.88 -1.03
N SER A 42 5.48 -9.34 -0.85
CA SER A 42 6.56 -8.63 -0.17
C SER A 42 7.44 -7.78 -1.10
N VAL A 43 6.98 -7.54 -2.33
CA VAL A 43 7.75 -6.83 -3.38
C VAL A 43 6.90 -5.77 -4.09
N GLY A 44 7.56 -4.85 -4.78
CA GLY A 44 6.91 -3.83 -5.61
C GLY A 44 6.05 -2.85 -4.83
N LEU A 45 4.93 -2.43 -5.43
CA LEU A 45 4.00 -1.51 -4.80
C LEU A 45 3.26 -2.13 -3.63
N MET A 46 3.03 -3.44 -3.62
CA MET A 46 2.38 -4.13 -2.49
C MET A 46 3.16 -3.97 -1.19
N ALA A 47 4.49 -4.14 -1.26
CA ALA A 47 5.37 -3.88 -0.13
C ALA A 47 5.23 -2.42 0.35
N ARG A 48 5.18 -1.45 -0.57
CA ARG A 48 5.08 -0.03 -0.21
C ARG A 48 3.76 0.33 0.44
N VAL A 49 2.63 -0.22 -0.01
CA VAL A 49 1.33 -0.01 0.66
C VAL A 49 1.35 -0.65 2.06
N ALA A 50 1.91 -1.85 2.19
CA ALA A 50 2.03 -2.54 3.48
C ALA A 50 2.91 -1.76 4.46
N ASP A 51 4.10 -1.32 4.01
CA ASP A 51 5.03 -0.49 4.80
C ASP A 51 4.35 0.77 5.34
N GLY A 52 3.57 1.45 4.50
CA GLY A 52 2.86 2.66 4.94
C GLY A 52 1.76 2.37 5.96
N ALA A 53 1.20 1.16 6.00
CA ALA A 53 0.08 0.80 6.87
C ALA A 53 0.50 0.27 8.25
N LEU A 54 1.80 0.07 8.49
CA LEU A 54 2.41 -0.28 9.78
C LEU A 54 2.74 0.98 10.59
#